data_AF-A0A819XDN0-F1
#
_entry.id   AF-A0A819XDN0-F1
#
_cell.length_a   1.000
_cell.length_b   1.000
_cell.length_c   1.000
_cell.angle_alpha   90.00
_cell.angle_beta   90.00
_cell.angle_gamma   90.00
#
_symmetry.space_group_name_H-M   'P 1'
#
loop_
_entity.id
_entity.type
_entity.pdbx_description
1 polymer ?
#
loop_
_entity_poly.entity_id
_entity_poly.type
_entity_poly.pdbx_seq_one_letter_code
_entity_poly.pdbx_strand_id
1 'polypeptide(L)'
;MNTLLFEAFFFDLFLSKGTWTSIINPITYSQSAVERLLNEGGYVMISAGRNNKMPSDRNLSDDTIQERTVNLTIDLTNLYAYSSMIGVHNGDNETSFFVILHNVSPDVERTTFIQLGQKYNQESIIYVKRAIPTIQQFIYTTGEFSGKYVEGLGYKILTTNVTDDYSELTLCPNNLFKFTLNFDFEIMMMGKLRKKTRQLIDHHTNYILANKQRQHP
;
A
#
# COMPACT_ATOMS: atom_id res chain seq x y z
N MET A 1 -18.92 29.31 33.61
CA MET A 1 -17.68 28.52 33.65
C MET A 1 -17.73 27.47 32.56
N ASN A 2 -16.64 27.38 31.79
CA ASN A 2 -16.27 26.37 30.79
C ASN A 2 -16.99 26.38 29.43
N THR A 3 -16.59 27.35 28.58
CA THR A 3 -16.68 27.25 27.11
C THR A 3 -15.50 27.95 26.43
N LEU A 4 -14.29 27.78 26.96
CA LEU A 4 -13.07 28.41 26.43
C LEU A 4 -11.89 27.45 26.59
N LEU A 5 -11.80 26.44 25.73
CA LEU A 5 -10.58 25.63 25.56
C LEU A 5 -10.54 24.86 24.22
N PHE A 6 -11.35 25.25 23.22
CA PHE A 6 -11.41 24.57 21.92
C PHE A 6 -11.03 25.45 20.72
N GLU A 7 -10.68 26.73 20.93
CA GLU A 7 -10.41 27.68 19.83
C GLU A 7 -8.95 28.12 19.69
N ALA A 8 -8.05 27.72 20.60
CA ALA A 8 -6.69 28.25 20.63
C ALA A 8 -5.64 27.47 19.81
N PHE A 9 -6.01 26.39 19.11
CA PHE A 9 -5.04 25.60 18.31
C PHE A 9 -5.24 25.69 16.79
N PHE A 10 -6.25 26.45 16.32
CA PHE A 10 -6.62 26.47 14.91
C PHE A 10 -6.51 27.83 14.19
N PHE A 11 -6.13 28.92 14.87
CA PHE A 11 -6.33 30.27 14.32
C PHE A 11 -5.10 31.14 14.03
N ASP A 12 -3.87 30.71 14.33
CA ASP A 12 -2.68 31.54 14.05
C ASP A 12 -1.96 31.21 12.72
N LEU A 13 -2.65 30.55 11.79
CA LEU A 13 -2.09 30.24 10.46
C LEU A 13 -2.88 30.84 9.30
N PHE A 14 -3.30 32.09 9.41
CA PHE A 14 -3.81 32.82 8.26
C PHE A 14 -3.31 34.26 8.30
N LEU A 15 -2.41 34.59 7.37
CA LEU A 15 -2.36 35.85 6.61
C LEU A 15 -0.96 36.03 5.96
N SER A 16 -0.65 35.26 4.92
CA SER A 16 0.04 35.83 3.76
C SER A 16 -0.20 34.97 2.52
N LYS A 17 -0.45 35.67 1.41
CA LYS A 17 -0.71 35.23 0.04
C LYS A 17 -0.21 33.80 -0.32
N GLY A 18 -1.14 32.85 -0.32
CA GLY A 18 -1.45 32.06 -1.51
C GLY A 18 -0.52 30.90 -1.91
N THR A 19 0.30 30.37 -1.01
CA THR A 19 0.88 29.03 -1.16
C THR A 19 0.55 28.23 0.08
N TRP A 20 -0.36 27.26 -0.04
CA TRP A 20 -0.59 26.26 1.00
C TRP A 20 0.60 25.32 1.05
N THR A 21 1.76 25.80 1.51
CA THR A 21 2.80 24.89 2.00
C THR A 21 2.30 24.40 3.35
N SER A 22 1.55 23.31 3.30
CA SER A 22 1.34 22.42 4.42
C SER A 22 2.73 22.09 5.00
N ILE A 23 3.12 22.75 6.09
CA ILE A 23 4.14 22.22 6.99
C ILE A 23 3.41 21.17 7.84
N ILE A 24 2.86 20.13 7.20
CA ILE A 24 2.24 19.01 7.91
C ILE A 24 3.37 18.02 8.20
N ASN A 25 3.92 18.17 9.41
CA ASN A 25 4.66 17.12 10.09
C ASN A 25 3.87 15.79 10.05
N PRO A 26 4.54 14.63 10.19
CA PRO A 26 3.84 13.37 10.37
C PRO A 26 2.79 13.49 11.49
N ILE A 27 1.53 13.19 11.17
CA ILE A 27 0.45 13.25 12.16
C ILE A 27 0.65 12.10 13.14
N THR A 28 0.66 12.40 14.45
CA THR A 28 0.60 11.38 15.49
C THR A 28 -0.86 11.10 15.83
N TYR A 29 -1.25 9.83 15.76
CA TYR A 29 -2.65 9.42 15.99
C TYR A 29 -2.86 8.90 17.40
N SER A 30 -4.11 8.94 17.88
CA SER A 30 -4.56 8.05 18.95
C SER A 30 -4.91 6.68 18.36
N GLN A 31 -4.92 5.64 19.20
CA GLN A 31 -5.35 4.31 18.77
C GLN A 31 -6.76 4.32 18.18
N SER A 32 -7.70 4.99 18.83
CA SER A 32 -9.08 5.10 18.37
C SER A 32 -9.22 5.81 17.02
N ALA A 33 -8.35 6.78 16.72
CA ALA A 33 -8.33 7.45 15.42
C ALA A 33 -7.86 6.49 14.30
N VAL A 34 -6.81 5.70 14.56
CA VAL A 34 -6.34 4.70 13.60
C VAL A 34 -7.41 3.62 13.38
N GLU A 35 -8.00 3.08 14.45
CA GLU A 35 -9.07 2.09 14.35
C GLU A 35 -10.26 2.61 13.53
N ARG A 36 -10.64 3.89 13.72
CA ARG A 36 -11.69 4.51 12.91
C ARG A 36 -11.30 4.62 11.45
N LEU A 37 -10.05 5.00 11.15
CA LEU A 37 -9.55 5.04 9.77
C LEU A 37 -9.53 3.66 9.11
N LEU A 38 -9.16 2.61 9.86
CA LEU A 38 -9.16 1.23 9.36
C LEU A 38 -10.58 0.70 9.08
N ASN A 39 -11.57 1.10 9.89
CA ASN A 39 -12.96 0.66 9.73
C ASN A 39 -13.75 1.46 8.68
N GLU A 40 -13.57 2.78 8.65
CA GLU A 40 -14.47 3.72 7.96
C GLU A 40 -13.74 4.73 7.06
N GLY A 41 -12.41 4.75 7.11
CA GLY A 41 -11.59 5.73 6.42
C GLY A 41 -11.25 5.36 4.99
N GLY A 42 -10.69 6.33 4.27
CA GLY A 42 -9.95 6.08 3.04
C GLY A 42 -8.48 6.41 3.30
N TYR A 43 -7.60 5.47 2.99
CA TYR A 43 -6.17 5.60 3.25
C TYR A 43 -5.35 4.83 2.22
N VAL A 44 -4.06 5.17 2.13
CA VAL A 44 -3.08 4.45 1.33
C VAL A 44 -1.87 4.10 2.19
N MET A 45 -1.31 2.92 1.97
CA MET A 45 0.01 2.57 2.47
C MET A 45 0.95 2.44 1.29
N ILE A 46 1.99 3.26 1.30
CA ILE A 46 2.98 3.41 0.23
C ILE A 46 4.37 3.52 0.85
N SER A 47 5.38 2.98 0.16
CA SER A 47 6.78 3.00 0.60
C SER A 47 7.67 3.38 -0.58
N ALA A 48 8.92 3.72 -0.28
CA ALA A 48 9.98 3.87 -1.29
C ALA A 48 11.15 2.91 -0.99
N GLY A 49 10.84 1.78 -0.36
CA GLY A 49 11.80 0.74 0.02
C GLY A 49 12.35 -0.05 -1.17
N ARG A 50 13.15 -1.07 -0.87
CA ARG A 50 13.72 -1.95 -1.90
C ARG A 50 12.64 -2.84 -2.50
N ASN A 51 12.53 -2.83 -3.82
CA ASN A 51 11.72 -3.82 -4.53
C ASN A 51 12.56 -5.08 -4.85
N ASN A 52 12.50 -6.08 -3.97
CA ASN A 52 13.25 -7.33 -4.10
C ASN A 52 12.88 -8.17 -5.33
N LYS A 53 11.74 -7.90 -5.99
CA LYS A 53 11.33 -8.56 -7.24
C LYS A 53 11.99 -7.96 -8.48
N MET A 54 12.54 -6.74 -8.38
CA MET A 54 13.20 -6.04 -9.48
C MET A 54 14.72 -6.14 -9.32
N PRO A 55 15.46 -6.78 -10.25
CA PRO A 55 16.90 -6.97 -10.12
C PRO A 55 17.70 -5.68 -9.96
N SER A 56 17.26 -4.60 -10.61
CA SER A 56 17.88 -3.27 -10.52
C SER A 56 17.74 -2.62 -9.15
N ASP A 57 16.70 -2.98 -8.39
CA ASP A 57 16.39 -2.38 -7.09
C ASP A 57 16.94 -3.18 -5.90
N ARG A 58 17.13 -4.50 -6.08
CA ARG A 58 17.63 -5.39 -5.03
C ARG A 58 18.97 -4.94 -4.44
N ASN A 59 19.81 -4.32 -5.26
CA ASN A 59 21.18 -3.94 -4.88
C ASN A 59 21.36 -2.43 -4.66
N LEU A 60 20.28 -1.67 -4.48
CA LEU A 60 20.40 -0.25 -4.14
C LEU A 60 21.07 -0.07 -2.79
N SER A 61 21.93 0.96 -2.69
CA SER A 61 22.50 1.37 -1.41
C SER A 61 21.43 1.97 -0.50
N ASP A 62 21.69 1.95 0.81
CA ASP A 62 20.79 2.58 1.78
C ASP A 62 20.65 4.08 1.54
N ASP A 63 21.72 4.76 1.10
CA ASP A 63 21.69 6.18 0.76
C ASP A 63 20.69 6.48 -0.38
N THR A 64 20.65 5.64 -1.41
CA THR A 64 19.67 5.80 -2.51
C THR A 64 18.24 5.53 -2.05
N ILE A 65 18.03 4.55 -1.17
CA ILE A 65 16.71 4.29 -0.58
C ILE A 65 16.26 5.45 0.31
N GLN A 66 17.18 6.02 1.09
CA GLN A 66 16.90 7.19 1.91
C GLN A 66 16.54 8.40 1.04
N GLU A 67 17.27 8.65 -0.05
CA GLU A 67 16.95 9.72 -1.00
C GLU A 67 15.55 9.51 -1.63
N ARG A 68 15.23 8.28 -2.06
CA ARG A 68 13.89 7.95 -2.57
C ARG A 68 12.80 8.19 -1.53
N THR A 69 13.05 7.82 -0.28
CA THR A 69 12.12 8.03 0.84
C THR A 69 11.89 9.52 1.10
N VAL A 70 12.94 10.35 1.07
CA VAL A 70 12.83 11.81 1.17
C VAL A 70 12.02 12.38 0.01
N ASN A 71 12.29 11.93 -1.21
CA ASN A 71 11.54 12.37 -2.40
C ASN A 71 10.07 11.99 -2.32
N LEU A 72 9.73 10.77 -1.88
CA LEU A 72 8.34 10.35 -1.67
C LEU A 72 7.68 11.21 -0.59
N THR A 73 8.38 11.50 0.50
CA THR A 73 7.89 12.39 1.55
C THR A 73 7.52 13.76 0.98
N ILE A 74 8.36 14.35 0.13
CA ILE A 74 8.08 15.64 -0.54
C ILE A 74 6.84 15.55 -1.42
N ASP A 75 6.72 14.50 -2.23
CA ASP A 75 5.54 14.27 -3.08
C ASP A 75 4.26 14.14 -2.24
N LEU A 76 4.33 13.47 -1.09
CA LEU A 76 3.20 13.29 -0.17
C LEU A 76 2.82 14.59 0.53
N THR A 77 3.77 15.35 1.10
CA THR A 77 3.49 16.61 1.83
C THR A 77 2.78 17.64 0.96
N ASN A 78 3.04 17.62 -0.35
CA ASN A 78 2.39 18.52 -1.31
C ASN A 78 0.93 18.15 -1.61
N LEU A 79 0.51 16.92 -1.31
CA LEU A 79 -0.76 16.36 -1.77
C LEU A 79 -1.67 15.86 -0.65
N TYR A 80 -1.11 15.35 0.46
CA TYR A 80 -1.85 14.61 1.48
C TYR A 80 -1.25 14.76 2.87
N ALA A 81 -2.10 14.54 3.88
CA ALA A 81 -1.67 14.26 5.23
C ALA A 81 -1.21 12.81 5.37
N TYR A 82 -0.09 12.58 6.04
CA TYR A 82 0.44 11.23 6.27
C TYR A 82 1.09 11.09 7.65
N SER A 83 1.35 9.83 8.02
CA SER A 83 2.20 9.48 9.15
C SER A 83 3.20 8.41 8.72
N SER A 84 4.42 8.49 9.24
CA SER A 84 5.42 7.45 9.00
C SER A 84 5.03 6.17 9.72
N MET A 85 5.24 5.04 9.08
CA MET A 85 5.02 3.71 9.62
C MET A 85 6.18 2.78 9.24
N ILE A 86 6.31 1.69 9.96
CA ILE A 86 7.21 0.59 9.60
C ILE A 86 6.34 -0.49 8.97
N GLY A 87 6.66 -0.90 7.75
CA GLY A 87 6.18 -2.13 7.14
C GLY A 87 7.19 -3.24 7.39
N VAL A 88 6.72 -4.43 7.75
CA VAL A 88 7.55 -5.63 7.88
C VAL A 88 6.97 -6.69 6.97
N HIS A 89 7.76 -7.12 5.97
CA HIS A 89 7.33 -8.06 4.95
C HIS A 89 8.47 -9.04 4.61
N ASN A 90 8.24 -10.34 4.78
CA ASN A 90 9.27 -11.39 4.69
C ASN A 90 10.49 -11.13 5.57
N GLY A 91 10.29 -10.52 6.75
CA GLY A 91 11.34 -10.18 7.71
C GLY A 91 12.16 -8.94 7.37
N ASP A 92 11.91 -8.29 6.23
CA ASP A 92 12.52 -7.01 5.87
C ASP A 92 11.69 -5.86 6.41
N ASN A 93 12.35 -4.93 7.11
CA ASN A 93 11.74 -3.69 7.56
C ASN A 93 11.86 -2.62 6.47
N GLU A 94 10.77 -1.91 6.22
CA GLU A 94 10.75 -0.75 5.33
C GLU A 94 10.05 0.45 5.95
N THR A 95 10.61 1.63 5.68
CA THR A 95 9.93 2.90 5.97
C THR A 95 8.78 3.07 4.98
N SER A 96 7.58 3.09 5.51
CA SER A 96 6.33 3.24 4.78
C SER A 96 5.56 4.45 5.31
N PHE A 97 4.51 4.84 4.60
CA PHE A 97 3.68 5.99 4.91
C PHE A 97 2.21 5.59 4.92
N PHE A 98 1.53 5.91 6.02
CA PHE A 98 0.10 5.79 6.16
C PHE A 98 -0.55 7.14 5.79
N VAL A 99 -1.11 7.21 4.59
CA VAL A 99 -1.58 8.44 3.97
C VAL A 99 -3.10 8.51 4.05
N ILE A 100 -3.65 9.63 4.52
CA ILE A 100 -5.10 9.85 4.60
C ILE A 100 -5.59 10.40 3.26
N LEU A 101 -6.59 9.74 2.67
CA LEU A 101 -7.23 10.21 1.45
C LEU A 101 -8.26 11.30 1.74
N HIS A 102 -8.35 12.29 0.86
CA HIS A 102 -9.41 13.30 0.92
C HIS A 102 -10.77 12.71 0.52
N ASN A 103 -10.76 11.64 -0.29
CA ASN A 103 -11.96 10.96 -0.81
C ASN A 103 -12.88 11.86 -1.64
N VAL A 104 -12.36 12.97 -2.18
CA VAL A 104 -13.13 13.89 -3.04
C VAL A 104 -13.31 13.28 -4.43
N SER A 105 -12.26 12.65 -4.96
CA SER A 105 -12.25 11.99 -6.27
C SER A 105 -11.49 10.66 -6.18
N PRO A 106 -12.11 9.60 -5.63
CA PRO A 106 -11.40 8.36 -5.31
C PRO A 106 -10.64 7.73 -6.48
N ASP A 107 -11.18 7.78 -7.70
CA ASP A 107 -10.52 7.21 -8.88
C ASP A 107 -9.28 8.00 -9.31
N VAL A 108 -9.30 9.33 -9.11
CA VAL A 108 -8.14 10.20 -9.34
C VAL A 108 -7.07 9.91 -8.30
N GLU A 109 -7.44 9.88 -7.01
CA GLU A 109 -6.51 9.58 -5.92
C GLU A 109 -5.88 8.19 -6.13
N ARG A 110 -6.68 7.18 -6.45
CA ARG A 110 -6.19 5.84 -6.78
C ARG A 110 -5.16 5.86 -7.91
N THR A 111 -5.45 6.60 -8.97
CA THR A 111 -4.54 6.74 -10.11
C THR A 111 -3.24 7.45 -9.71
N THR A 112 -3.33 8.53 -8.91
CA THR A 112 -2.17 9.25 -8.37
C THR A 112 -1.26 8.34 -7.56
N PHE A 113 -1.81 7.52 -6.66
CA PHE A 113 -0.99 6.62 -5.85
C PHE A 113 -0.39 5.46 -6.65
N ILE A 114 -1.09 4.96 -7.68
CA ILE A 114 -0.51 3.99 -8.62
C ILE A 114 0.71 4.60 -9.33
N GLN A 115 0.60 5.86 -9.78
CA GLN A 115 1.69 6.57 -10.43
C GLN A 115 2.86 6.83 -9.47
N LEU A 116 2.60 7.15 -8.20
CA LEU A 116 3.65 7.27 -7.18
C LEU A 116 4.34 5.92 -6.94
N GLY A 117 3.60 4.83 -6.75
CA GLY A 117 4.20 3.50 -6.58
C GLY A 117 5.04 3.09 -7.80
N GLN A 118 4.61 3.44 -9.02
CA GLN A 118 5.42 3.26 -10.23
C GLN A 118 6.68 4.14 -10.23
N LYS A 119 6.56 5.42 -9.89
CA LYS A 119 7.66 6.40 -9.83
C LYS A 119 8.78 5.93 -8.90
N TYR A 120 8.43 5.36 -7.76
CA TYR A 120 9.38 4.88 -6.75
C TYR A 120 9.73 3.39 -6.89
N ASN A 121 9.29 2.75 -7.98
CA ASN A 121 9.48 1.34 -8.28
C ASN A 121 9.02 0.38 -7.17
N GLN A 122 7.99 0.75 -6.41
CA GLN A 122 7.39 -0.12 -5.40
C GLN A 122 6.70 -1.31 -6.07
N GLU A 123 6.77 -2.52 -5.48
CA GLU A 123 6.07 -3.70 -6.01
C GLU A 123 4.56 -3.46 -6.05
N SER A 124 4.03 -2.87 -4.98
CA SER A 124 2.61 -2.68 -4.77
C SER A 124 2.32 -1.56 -3.78
N ILE A 125 1.11 -1.02 -3.85
CA ILE A 125 0.54 -0.17 -2.81
C ILE A 125 -0.68 -0.85 -2.20
N ILE A 126 -1.04 -0.44 -1.00
CA ILE A 126 -2.33 -0.78 -0.40
C ILE A 126 -3.22 0.45 -0.52
N TYR A 127 -4.34 0.33 -1.22
CA TYR A 127 -5.32 1.40 -1.37
C TYR A 127 -6.62 0.98 -0.71
N VAL A 128 -7.13 1.80 0.21
CA VAL A 128 -8.41 1.58 0.88
C VAL A 128 -9.36 2.72 0.55
N LYS A 129 -10.42 2.39 -0.18
CA LYS A 129 -11.49 3.33 -0.51
C LYS A 129 -12.45 3.44 0.66
N ARG A 130 -12.78 4.67 1.03
CA ARG A 130 -13.88 4.94 1.97
C ARG A 130 -15.20 4.45 1.40
N ALA A 131 -15.74 3.40 2.01
CA ALA A 131 -17.05 2.80 1.71
C ALA A 131 -17.54 2.04 2.96
N ILE A 132 -18.78 1.57 2.95
CA ILE A 132 -19.32 0.70 4.01
C ILE A 132 -19.79 -0.62 3.35
N PRO A 133 -19.07 -1.75 3.55
CA PRO A 133 -17.76 -1.85 4.18
C PRO A 133 -16.66 -1.17 3.34
N THR A 134 -15.51 -0.87 3.96
CA THR A 134 -14.34 -0.33 3.24
C THR A 134 -13.87 -1.33 2.19
N ILE A 135 -13.43 -0.82 1.03
CA ILE A 135 -12.90 -1.65 -0.04
C ILE A 135 -11.38 -1.55 0.01
N GLN A 136 -10.74 -2.64 0.40
CA GLN A 136 -9.29 -2.73 0.50
C GLN A 136 -8.72 -3.37 -0.77
N GLN A 137 -7.66 -2.82 -1.32
CA GLN A 137 -7.01 -3.32 -2.53
C GLN A 137 -5.50 -3.34 -2.34
N PHE A 138 -4.89 -4.50 -2.59
CA PHE A 138 -3.46 -4.62 -2.84
C PHE A 138 -3.25 -4.43 -4.34
N ILE A 139 -2.63 -3.33 -4.75
CA ILE A 139 -2.49 -2.96 -6.16
C ILE A 139 -1.02 -3.11 -6.57
N TYR A 140 -0.73 -3.98 -7.52
CA TYR A 140 0.60 -4.13 -8.08
C TYR A 140 0.94 -2.94 -8.96
N THR A 141 2.00 -2.22 -8.62
CA THR A 141 2.46 -1.03 -9.35
C THR A 141 3.58 -1.37 -10.33
N THR A 142 4.41 -2.38 -10.04
CA THR A 142 5.51 -2.81 -10.92
C THR A 142 5.58 -4.34 -11.08
N GLY A 143 6.48 -4.82 -11.93
CA GLY A 143 6.67 -6.26 -12.19
C GLY A 143 5.60 -6.90 -13.09
N GLU A 144 5.59 -8.24 -13.13
CA GLU A 144 4.73 -9.06 -14.02
C GLU A 144 3.22 -8.80 -13.81
N PHE A 145 2.85 -8.32 -12.63
CA PHE A 145 1.45 -8.11 -12.24
C PHE A 145 1.02 -6.64 -12.27
N SER A 146 1.89 -5.72 -12.72
CA SER A 146 1.58 -4.28 -12.77
C SER A 146 0.21 -4.00 -13.40
N GLY A 147 -0.58 -3.17 -12.73
CA GLY A 147 -1.94 -2.80 -13.13
C GLY A 147 -3.04 -3.77 -12.66
N LYS A 148 -2.67 -4.90 -12.03
CA LYS A 148 -3.62 -5.82 -11.38
C LYS A 148 -3.77 -5.49 -9.90
N TYR A 149 -4.83 -6.01 -9.29
CA TYR A 149 -5.06 -5.87 -7.86
C TYR A 149 -5.69 -7.13 -7.27
N VAL A 150 -5.58 -7.24 -5.96
CA VAL A 150 -6.22 -8.26 -5.12
C VAL A 150 -7.10 -7.55 -4.10
N GLU A 151 -8.31 -8.06 -3.87
CA GLU A 151 -9.20 -7.52 -2.85
C GLU A 151 -8.77 -7.96 -1.44
N GLY A 152 -8.90 -7.04 -0.49
CA GLY A 152 -8.63 -7.28 0.92
C GLY A 152 -9.84 -7.85 1.65
N LEU A 153 -9.55 -8.66 2.67
CA LEU A 153 -10.53 -9.30 3.55
C LEU A 153 -10.72 -8.55 4.87
N GLY A 154 -10.06 -7.40 5.04
CA GLY A 154 -10.08 -6.61 6.26
C GLY A 154 -8.72 -6.55 6.96
N TYR A 155 -8.72 -5.96 8.14
CA TYR A 155 -7.54 -5.82 8.98
C TYR A 155 -7.66 -6.62 10.27
N LYS A 156 -6.52 -6.90 10.91
CA LYS A 156 -6.45 -7.49 12.24
C LYS A 156 -5.46 -6.70 13.09
N ILE A 157 -5.89 -6.26 14.27
CA ILE A 157 -5.00 -5.66 15.28
C ILE A 157 -4.17 -6.77 15.90
N LEU A 158 -2.87 -6.55 16.03
CA LEU A 158 -1.92 -7.51 16.56
C LEU A 158 -1.56 -7.13 18.00
N THR A 159 -1.87 -8.02 18.94
CA THR A 159 -1.57 -7.84 20.38
C THR A 159 -0.41 -8.70 20.87
N THR A 160 0.06 -9.64 20.04
CA THR A 160 1.20 -10.53 20.31
C THR A 160 2.42 -10.07 19.51
N ASN A 161 3.62 -10.49 19.94
CA ASN A 161 4.83 -10.31 19.13
C ASN A 161 4.72 -11.14 17.85
N VAL A 162 4.35 -10.47 16.76
CA VAL A 162 4.46 -10.99 15.40
C VAL A 162 5.77 -10.47 14.81
N THR A 163 6.49 -11.34 14.12
CA THR A 163 7.80 -11.04 13.55
C THR A 163 7.75 -10.68 12.07
N ASP A 164 6.60 -10.84 11.41
CA ASP A 164 6.47 -10.64 9.98
C ASP A 164 5.05 -10.25 9.55
N ASP A 165 4.91 -9.72 8.34
CA ASP A 165 3.65 -9.33 7.68
C ASP A 165 2.76 -8.39 8.52
N TYR A 166 3.37 -7.33 9.05
CA TYR A 166 2.66 -6.32 9.81
C TYR A 166 3.07 -4.89 9.47
N SER A 167 2.22 -3.98 9.93
CA SER A 167 2.41 -2.54 9.86
C SER A 167 2.39 -1.96 11.25
N GLU A 168 3.35 -1.09 11.55
CA GLU A 168 3.52 -0.47 12.85
C GLU A 168 3.47 1.05 12.73
N LEU A 169 2.55 1.66 13.47
CA LEU A 169 2.41 3.11 13.62
C LEU A 169 2.84 3.54 15.02
N THR A 170 3.59 4.63 15.09
CA THR A 170 3.88 5.31 16.36
C THR A 170 2.74 6.28 16.67
N LEU A 171 1.98 5.97 17.71
CA LEU A 171 0.89 6.77 18.25
C LEU A 171 1.40 7.79 19.27
N CYS A 172 0.62 8.83 19.54
CA CYS A 172 0.88 9.75 20.66
C CYS A 172 0.44 9.10 22.00
N PRO A 173 1.25 9.15 23.08
CA PRO A 173 2.54 9.83 23.26
C PRO A 173 3.76 8.88 23.17
N ASN A 174 3.81 7.98 22.18
CA ASN A 174 4.79 6.93 21.88
C ASN A 174 4.32 5.48 22.14
N ASN A 175 3.04 5.20 21.92
CA ASN A 175 2.55 3.82 21.89
C ASN A 175 2.70 3.23 20.49
N LEU A 176 3.08 1.96 20.38
CA LEU A 176 3.13 1.28 19.09
C LEU A 176 1.79 0.63 18.78
N PHE A 177 1.27 0.86 17.58
CA PHE A 177 0.06 0.23 17.09
C PHE A 177 0.38 -0.69 15.93
N LYS A 178 0.19 -1.99 16.15
CA LYS A 178 0.48 -3.04 15.16
C LYS A 178 -0.81 -3.58 14.56
N PHE A 179 -0.85 -3.67 13.24
CA PHE A 179 -1.95 -4.31 12.52
C PHE A 179 -1.42 -5.02 11.27
N THR A 180 -2.21 -5.94 10.75
CA THR A 180 -1.98 -6.56 9.44
C THR A 180 -3.23 -6.45 8.59
N LEU A 181 -3.03 -6.48 7.27
CA LEU A 181 -4.10 -6.46 6.27
C LEU A 181 -4.13 -7.81 5.56
N ASN A 182 -5.31 -8.40 5.48
CA ASN A 182 -5.49 -9.71 4.86
C ASN A 182 -5.96 -9.52 3.42
N PHE A 183 -5.43 -10.31 2.48
CA PHE A 183 -5.78 -10.25 1.07
C PHE A 183 -6.04 -11.65 0.50
N ASP A 184 -6.98 -11.76 -0.44
CA ASP A 184 -7.30 -13.03 -1.11
C ASP A 184 -6.39 -13.29 -2.31
N PHE A 185 -5.18 -13.77 -2.03
CA PHE A 185 -4.23 -14.15 -3.08
C PHE A 185 -4.60 -15.46 -3.80
N GLU A 186 -5.53 -16.27 -3.27
CA GLU A 186 -5.89 -17.58 -3.83
C GLU A 186 -6.54 -17.43 -5.22
N ILE A 187 -7.41 -16.43 -5.38
CA ILE A 187 -8.08 -16.15 -6.66
C ILE A 187 -7.07 -15.85 -7.78
N MET A 188 -6.00 -15.10 -7.47
CA MET A 188 -4.98 -14.73 -8.46
C MET A 188 -4.07 -15.92 -8.85
N MET A 189 -3.72 -16.75 -7.87
CA MET A 189 -2.86 -17.94 -8.05
C MET A 189 -3.57 -19.07 -8.81
N MET A 190 -4.87 -19.28 -8.56
CA MET A 190 -5.71 -20.27 -9.24
C MET A 190 -5.83 -20.00 -10.75
N GLY A 191 -5.82 -18.74 -11.17
CA GLY A 191 -5.78 -18.36 -12.59
C GLY A 191 -4.50 -18.82 -13.30
N LYS A 192 -3.34 -18.75 -12.63
CA LYS A 192 -2.05 -19.26 -13.17
C LYS A 192 -2.02 -20.78 -13.25
N LEU A 193 -2.51 -21.47 -12.21
CA LEU A 193 -2.63 -22.93 -12.22
C LEU A 193 -3.54 -23.42 -13.36
N ARG A 194 -4.73 -22.84 -13.52
CA ARG A 194 -5.64 -23.20 -14.62
C ARG A 194 -5.04 -22.97 -16.01
N LYS A 195 -4.32 -21.85 -16.22
CA LYS A 195 -3.62 -21.59 -17.50
C LYS A 195 -2.50 -22.59 -17.77
N LYS A 196 -1.68 -22.91 -16.76
CA LYS A 196 -0.58 -23.87 -16.88
C LYS A 196 -1.10 -25.28 -17.14
N THR A 197 -2.17 -25.70 -16.45
CA THR A 197 -2.84 -26.98 -16.68
C THR A 197 -3.43 -27.06 -18.08
N ARG A 198 -4.06 -25.99 -18.58
CA ARG A 198 -4.60 -25.95 -19.95
C ARG A 198 -3.49 -26.06 -21.01
N GLN A 199 -2.38 -25.34 -20.85
CA GLN A 199 -1.22 -25.46 -21.75
C GLN A 199 -0.62 -26.87 -21.77
N LEU A 200 -0.55 -27.54 -20.61
CA LEU A 200 -0.10 -28.93 -20.51
C LEU A 200 -1.06 -29.90 -21.21
N ILE A 201 -2.37 -29.71 -21.05
CA ILE A 201 -3.39 -30.52 -21.74
C ILE A 201 -3.31 -30.32 -23.26
N ASP A 202 -3.19 -29.08 -23.72
CA ASP A 202 -3.12 -28.77 -25.15
C ASP A 202 -1.85 -29.37 -25.78
N HIS A 203 -0.70 -29.26 -25.09
CA HIS A 203 0.55 -29.88 -25.53
C HIS A 203 0.45 -31.41 -25.59
N HIS A 204 -0.16 -32.04 -24.58
CA HIS A 204 -0.32 -33.50 -24.57
C HIS A 204 -1.29 -33.99 -25.66
N THR A 205 -2.38 -33.26 -25.88
CA THR A 205 -3.38 -33.56 -26.91
C THR A 205 -2.76 -33.47 -28.31
N ASN A 206 -1.99 -32.41 -28.58
CA ASN A 206 -1.29 -32.25 -29.86
C ASN A 206 -0.24 -33.34 -30.09
N TYR A 207 0.48 -33.77 -29.05
CA TYR A 207 1.41 -34.90 -29.13
C TYR A 207 0.72 -36.22 -29.51
N ILE A 208 -0.44 -36.51 -28.91
CA ILE A 208 -1.23 -37.72 -29.21
C ILE A 208 -1.74 -37.69 -30.65
N LEU A 209 -2.27 -36.55 -31.10
CA LEU A 209 -2.78 -36.38 -32.47
C LEU A 209 -1.68 -36.53 -33.52
N ALA A 210 -0.50 -35.93 -33.27
CA ALA A 210 0.64 -36.02 -34.17
C ALA A 210 1.16 -37.47 -34.30
N ASN A 211 1.13 -38.26 -33.23
CA ASN A 211 1.55 -39.66 -33.27
C ASN A 211 0.52 -40.59 -33.93
N LYS A 212 -0.78 -40.32 -33.77
CA LYS A 212 -1.83 -41.08 -34.48
C LYS A 212 -1.75 -40.90 -36.00
N GLN A 213 -1.40 -39.71 -36.48
CA GLN A 213 -1.23 -39.43 -37.92
C GLN A 213 0.00 -40.13 -38.53
N ARG A 214 1.01 -40.50 -37.72
CA ARG A 214 2.20 -41.23 -38.19
C ARG A 214 2.03 -42.75 -38.24
N GLN A 215 0.97 -43.29 -37.63
CA GLN A 215 0.72 -44.73 -37.54
C GLN A 215 -0.22 -45.28 -38.61
N HIS A 216 -0.81 -44.41 -39.45
CA HIS A 216 -1.59 -44.80 -40.62
C HIS A 216 -1.09 -44.04 -41.86
N PRO A 217 -0.02 -44.53 -42.51
CA PRO A 217 0.26 -44.21 -43.91
C PRO A 217 -0.76 -44.85 -44.86
#